data_AF-A0A0B6Y7L5-F1
#
_entry.id   AF-A0A0B6Y7L5-F1
#
_cell.length_a   1.000
_cell.length_b   1.000
_cell.length_c   1.000
_cell.angle_alpha   90.00
_cell.angle_beta   90.00
_cell.angle_gamma   90.00
#
_symmetry.space_group_name_H-M   'P 1'
#
loop_
_entity.id
_entity.type
_entity.pdbx_description
1 polymer ?
#
loop_
_entity_poly.entity_id
_entity_poly.type
_entity_poly.pdbx_seq_one_letter_code
_entity_poly.pdbx_strand_id
1 'polypeptide(L)'
;EHLSNHNEEFYLYTAPPKKILKDKTSSLAACHLAPAAVVYCGSESQKELLLTKKKKISHRLEAEAQVSRVLHSTIDGATFSTAGASTSAVRTT
;
A
#
# COMPACT_ATOMS: atom_id res chain seq x y z
N GLU A 1 -5.53 -7.93 5.89
CA GLU A 1 -6.87 -7.50 6.34
C GLU A 1 -7.99 -7.90 5.39
N HIS A 2 -7.84 -7.71 4.07
CA HIS A 2 -8.92 -7.98 3.10
C HIS A 2 -8.85 -9.35 2.41
N LEU A 3 -8.09 -10.28 2.99
CA LEU A 3 -7.99 -11.63 2.44
C LEU A 3 -9.20 -12.46 2.87
N SER A 4 -9.66 -13.37 2.02
CA SER A 4 -10.72 -14.33 2.39
C SER A 4 -10.27 -15.25 3.52
N ASN A 5 -8.99 -15.62 3.54
CA ASN A 5 -8.37 -16.44 4.55
C ASN A 5 -7.08 -15.77 5.05
N HIS A 6 -7.02 -15.53 6.36
CA HIS A 6 -5.86 -14.87 6.99
C HIS A 6 -4.68 -15.81 7.22
N ASN A 7 -4.90 -17.12 7.18
CA ASN A 7 -3.86 -18.12 7.38
C ASN A 7 -3.20 -18.57 6.07
N GLU A 8 -3.61 -18.00 4.93
CA GLU A 8 -3.06 -18.37 3.64
C GLU A 8 -1.79 -17.58 3.33
N GLU A 9 -0.75 -18.29 2.90
CA GLU A 9 0.52 -17.69 2.52
C GLU A 9 0.42 -17.04 1.14
N PHE A 10 0.91 -15.80 1.05
CA PHE A 10 0.94 -15.02 -0.19
C PHE A 10 2.22 -14.18 -0.24
N TYR A 11 2.58 -13.75 -1.44
CA TYR A 11 3.72 -12.87 -1.69
C TYR A 11 3.33 -11.75 -2.67
N LEU A 12 4.04 -10.62 -2.54
CA LEU A 12 3.88 -9.47 -3.42
C LEU A 12 5.09 -9.36 -4.35
N TYR A 13 4.84 -8.97 -5.61
CA TYR A 13 5.91 -8.80 -6.59
C TYR A 13 5.60 -7.71 -7.61
N THR A 14 6.65 -7.13 -8.21
CA THR A 14 6.56 -6.25 -9.38
C THR A 14 6.96 -7.00 -10.65
N ALA A 15 6.49 -6.56 -11.80
CA ALA A 15 6.87 -7.11 -13.11
C ALA A 15 6.67 -6.05 -14.22
N PRO A 16 7.46 -6.07 -15.32
CA PRO A 16 8.65 -6.91 -15.59
C PRO A 16 10.00 -6.21 -15.27
N PRO A 17 11.08 -6.94 -14.86
CA PRO A 17 11.14 -8.37 -14.57
C PRO A 17 10.49 -8.72 -13.22
N LYS A 18 10.16 -10.00 -13.02
CA LYS A 18 9.52 -10.46 -11.77
C LYS A 18 10.47 -10.25 -10.58
N LYS A 19 10.12 -9.34 -9.67
CA LYS A 19 10.88 -9.08 -8.43
C LYS A 19 9.97 -9.21 -7.21
N ILE A 20 10.28 -10.17 -6.34
CA ILE A 20 9.53 -10.41 -5.10
C ILE A 20 9.91 -9.36 -4.06
N LEU A 21 8.91 -8.76 -3.42
CA LEU A 21 9.07 -7.80 -2.33
C LEU A 21 9.22 -8.58 -1.01
N LYS A 22 10.47 -8.87 -0.63
CA LYS A 22 10.79 -9.64 0.59
C LYS A 22 10.97 -8.76 1.82
N ASP A 23 11.54 -7.58 1.63
CA ASP A 23 11.85 -6.68 2.74
C ASP A 23 10.60 -5.89 3.15
N LYS A 24 10.19 -6.09 4.40
CA LYS A 24 9.03 -5.43 5.02
C LYS A 24 9.40 -4.15 5.77
N THR A 25 10.70 -3.85 5.88
CA THR A 25 11.23 -2.70 6.63
C THR A 25 11.57 -1.52 5.73
N SER A 26 11.85 -1.77 4.45
CA SER A 26 12.09 -0.72 3.45
C SER A 26 10.86 0.16 3.22
N SER A 27 11.10 1.45 3.03
CA SER A 27 10.05 2.41 2.68
C SER A 27 9.55 2.20 1.25
N LEU A 28 8.30 2.60 0.98
CA LEU A 28 7.73 2.54 -0.38
C LEU A 28 8.51 3.38 -1.39
N ALA A 29 9.08 4.51 -0.95
CA ALA A 29 9.93 5.36 -1.80
C ALA A 29 11.25 4.66 -2.18
N ALA A 30 11.92 4.02 -1.20
CA ALA A 30 13.14 3.25 -1.45
C ALA A 30 12.89 2.04 -2.37
N CYS A 31 11.69 1.47 -2.32
CA CYS A 31 11.26 0.39 -3.20
C CYS A 31 10.77 0.85 -4.58
N HIS A 32 10.81 2.16 -4.90
CA HIS A 32 10.25 2.74 -6.12
C HIS A 32 8.75 2.44 -6.34
N LEU A 33 7.98 2.35 -5.25
CA LEU A 33 6.54 2.11 -5.28
C LEU A 33 5.72 3.41 -5.09
N ALA A 34 6.40 4.53 -4.86
CA ALA A 34 5.79 5.86 -4.73
C ALA A 34 6.06 6.71 -5.99
N PRO A 35 5.13 7.61 -6.37
CA PRO A 35 3.88 7.97 -5.68
C PRO A 35 2.71 7.02 -5.97
N ALA A 36 2.78 6.24 -7.04
CA ALA A 36 1.81 5.21 -7.40
C ALA A 36 2.52 4.08 -8.15
N ALA A 37 2.17 2.83 -7.83
CA ALA A 37 2.74 1.65 -8.48
C ALA A 37 1.72 0.51 -8.55
N VAL A 38 1.91 -0.37 -9.53
CA VAL A 38 1.14 -1.63 -9.65
C VAL A 38 1.97 -2.75 -9.04
N VAL A 39 1.36 -3.46 -8.08
CA VAL A 39 1.94 -4.62 -7.43
C VAL A 39 1.04 -5.82 -7.65
N TYR A 40 1.65 -6.95 -7.97
CA TYR A 40 0.95 -8.20 -8.19
C TYR A 40 0.97 -9.04 -6.91
N CYS A 41 -0.14 -9.73 -6.64
CA CYS A 41 -0.26 -10.69 -5.57
C CYS A 41 -0.14 -12.10 -6.13
N GLY A 42 0.68 -12.94 -5.51
CA GLY A 42 0.80 -14.37 -5.83
C GLY A 42 0.61 -15.22 -4.59
N SER A 43 0.12 -16.44 -4.78
CA SER A 43 0.01 -17.48 -3.76
C SER A 43 0.59 -18.78 -4.31
N GLU A 44 1.07 -19.65 -3.41
CA GLU A 44 1.52 -20.99 -3.79
C GLU A 44 0.32 -21.93 -3.97
N SER A 45 -0.71 -21.74 -3.15
CA SER A 45 -2.01 -22.38 -3.33
C SER A 45 -2.79 -21.69 -4.45
N GLN A 46 -3.12 -22.43 -5.51
CA GLN A 46 -3.92 -21.98 -6.67
C GLN A 46 -5.41 -21.74 -6.34
N LYS A 47 -5.73 -21.20 -5.16
CA LYS A 47 -7.12 -20.96 -4.77
C LYS A 47 -7.66 -19.70 -5.45
N GLU A 48 -8.86 -19.84 -6.01
CA GLU A 48 -9.51 -18.84 -6.86
C GLU A 48 -9.92 -17.54 -6.14
N LEU A 49 -9.87 -17.46 -4.80
CA LEU A 49 -10.48 -16.38 -4.03
C LEU A 49 -9.57 -15.81 -2.94
N LEU A 50 -8.59 -15.00 -3.34
CA LEU A 50 -7.72 -14.28 -2.41
C LEU A 50 -8.44 -13.15 -1.65
N LEU A 51 -9.38 -12.44 -2.29
CA LEU A 51 -10.06 -11.28 -1.72
C LEU A 51 -11.45 -11.63 -1.17
N THR A 52 -11.82 -11.05 -0.02
CA THR A 52 -13.14 -11.24 0.57
C THR A 52 -14.25 -10.70 -0.36
N LYS A 53 -15.29 -11.50 -0.63
CA LYS A 53 -16.40 -11.19 -1.57
C LYS A 53 -17.24 -9.94 -1.24
N LYS A 54 -17.01 -9.29 -0.11
CA LYS A 54 -17.83 -8.15 0.37
C LYS A 54 -17.45 -6.79 -0.22
N LYS A 55 -16.47 -6.72 -1.13
CA LYS A 55 -16.00 -5.45 -1.72
C LYS A 55 -16.78 -5.15 -3.01
N LYS A 56 -17.34 -3.94 -3.10
CA LYS A 56 -17.92 -3.41 -4.35
C LYS A 56 -16.79 -3.13 -5.33
N ILE A 57 -16.77 -3.83 -6.46
CA ILE A 57 -15.79 -3.62 -7.54
C ILE A 57 -16.28 -2.45 -8.39
N SER A 58 -15.45 -1.42 -8.53
CA SER A 58 -15.69 -0.26 -9.40
C SER A 58 -14.93 -0.37 -10.72
N HIS A 59 -15.26 0.49 -11.67
CA HIS A 59 -14.56 0.54 -12.95
C HIS A 59 -13.17 1.17 -12.81
N ARG A 60 -12.21 0.77 -13.65
CA ARG A 60 -10.81 1.24 -13.58
C ARG A 60 -10.69 2.77 -13.58
N LEU A 61 -11.41 3.43 -14.48
CA LEU A 61 -11.43 4.89 -14.60
C LEU A 61 -11.92 5.59 -13.31
N GLU A 62 -12.85 4.97 -12.58
CA GLU A 62 -13.34 5.53 -11.32
C GLU A 62 -12.25 5.47 -10.23
N ALA A 63 -11.50 4.35 -10.18
CA ALA A 63 -10.36 4.21 -9.28
C ALA A 63 -9.24 5.21 -9.61
N GLU A 64 -8.93 5.40 -10.89
CA GLU A 64 -7.94 6.39 -11.35
C GLU A 64 -8.36 7.83 -10.97
N ALA A 65 -9.65 8.17 -11.16
CA ALA A 65 -10.19 9.47 -10.78
C ALA A 65 -10.11 9.71 -9.26
N GLN A 66 -10.32 8.69 -8.44
CA GLN A 66 -10.15 8.78 -6.98
C GLN A 66 -8.70 9.10 -6.60
N VAL A 67 -7.74 8.39 -7.19
CA VAL A 67 -6.31 8.64 -6.94
C VAL A 67 -5.92 10.05 -7.37
N SER A 68 -6.37 10.49 -8.55
CA SER A 68 -6.13 11.85 -9.03
C SER A 68 -6.61 12.90 -8.02
N ARG A 69 -7.82 12.76 -7.47
CA ARG A 69 -8.31 13.70 -6.44
C ARG A 69 -7.41 13.77 -5.21
N VAL A 70 -6.96 12.63 -4.71
CA VAL A 70 -6.12 12.55 -3.49
C VAL A 70 -4.73 13.14 -3.73
N LEU A 71 -4.12 12.85 -4.89
CA LEU A 71 -2.80 13.38 -5.22
C LEU A 71 -2.83 14.91 -5.37
N HIS A 72 -3.88 15.46 -5.98
CA HIS A 72 -4.02 16.91 -6.16
C HIS A 72 -4.47 17.65 -4.88
N SER A 73 -5.20 17.00 -3.96
CA SER A 73 -5.63 17.65 -2.70
C SER A 73 -4.51 17.91 -1.71
N THR A 74 -3.32 17.34 -1.92
CA THR A 74 -2.18 17.44 -0.98
C THR A 74 -1.46 18.80 -1.06
N ILE A 75 -1.82 19.67 -2.03
CA ILE A 75 -1.15 20.96 -2.25
C ILE A 75 -1.68 22.07 -1.32
N ASP A 76 -2.91 21.94 -0.79
CA ASP A 76 -3.54 23.02 0.00
C ASP A 76 -3.63 22.77 1.52
N GLY A 77 -3.07 21.67 2.06
CA GLY A 77 -3.22 21.37 3.49
C GLY A 77 -2.45 20.16 3.99
N ALA A 78 -1.13 20.27 4.10
CA ALA A 78 -0.30 19.25 4.75
C ALA A 78 -0.38 19.37 6.29
N THR A 79 -1.33 18.68 6.92
CA THR A 79 -1.18 18.18 8.29
C THR A 79 -1.01 16.67 8.24
N PHE A 80 0.24 16.22 8.12
CA PHE A 80 0.60 14.84 8.44
C PHE A 80 0.65 14.71 9.97
N SER A 81 -0.43 14.27 10.60
CA SER A 81 -0.41 13.81 11.99
C SER A 81 0.36 12.50 12.06
N THR A 82 1.67 12.60 12.29
CA THR A 82 2.52 11.48 12.70
C THR A 82 2.14 11.10 14.13
N ALA A 83 1.28 10.10 14.28
CA ALA A 83 1.05 9.47 15.57
C ALA A 83 2.28 8.64 15.96
N GLY A 84 2.97 9.06 17.03
CA GLY A 84 3.79 8.18 17.86
C GLY A 84 5.31 8.20 17.62
N ALA A 85 5.98 9.19 18.18
CA ALA A 85 7.30 9.01 18.79
C ALA A 85 7.47 10.02 19.93
N SER A 86 7.03 9.62 21.13
CA SER A 86 7.37 10.29 22.38
C SER A 86 8.88 10.22 22.59
N THR A 87 9.59 11.35 22.72
CA THR A 87 10.74 11.48 23.62
C THR A 87 11.10 12.94 23.87
N SER A 88 10.82 13.34 25.11
CA SER A 88 11.53 14.27 25.99
C SER A 88 12.12 15.59 25.45
N ALA A 89 11.61 16.69 26.00
CA ALA A 89 12.19 18.02 25.94
C ALA A 89 13.60 18.08 26.57
N VAL A 90 14.49 18.85 25.96
CA VAL A 90 15.63 19.49 26.64
C VAL A 90 15.69 20.95 26.20
N ARG A 91 15.52 21.83 27.19
CA ARG A 91 15.65 23.29 27.09
C ARG A 91 17.03 23.65 27.65
N THR A 92 17.87 24.31 26.85
CA THR A 92 19.12 24.99 27.26
C THR A 92 19.54 25.81 26.03
N THR A 93 19.95 27.07 26.07
CA THR A 93 20.46 28.00 27.10
C THR A 93 19.94 29.40 26.79
#